data_AF-A0A7X7LCQ2-F1
#
_entry.id   AF-A0A7X7LCQ2-F1
#
_cell.length_a   1.000
_cell.length_b   1.000
_cell.length_c   1.000
_cell.angle_alpha   90.00
_cell.angle_beta   90.00
_cell.angle_gamma   90.00
#
_symmetry.space_group_name_H-M   'P 1'
#
loop_
_entity.id
_entity.type
_entity.pdbx_description
1 polymer ?
#
loop_
_entity_poly.entity_id
_entity_poly.type
_entity_poly.pdbx_seq_one_letter_code
_entity_poly.pdbx_strand_id
1 'polypeptide(L)' 'MAVYTVFNDSREKLRPVKFRWRNRVCAIKEITYAWETRHGSTTCRHFAASDGANLYELVFNTTALTWELCNVQPLNEL' A
#
# COMPACT_ATOMS: atom_id res chain seq x y z
N MET A 1 1.36 -12.05 -2.58
CA MET A 1 1.21 -11.42 -1.25
C MET A 1 -0.27 -11.28 -0.94
N ALA A 2 -0.69 -11.40 0.32
CA ALA A 2 -2.06 -11.05 0.72
C ALA A 2 -2.05 -9.64 1.33
N VAL A 3 -2.98 -8.78 0.90
CA VAL A 3 -3.21 -7.45 1.48
C VAL A 3 -4.63 -7.39 1.98
N TYR A 4 -4.80 -6.90 3.20
CA TYR A 4 -6.08 -6.65 3.82
C TYR A 4 -6.39 -5.18 3.63
N THR A 5 -7.56 -4.89 3.07
CA THR A 5 -7.95 -3.55 2.64
C THR A 5 -9.35 -3.26 3.17
N VAL A 6 -9.54 -2.05 3.68
CA VAL A 6 -10.85 -1.52 4.05
C VAL A 6 -11.34 -0.62 2.93
N PHE A 7 -12.60 -0.80 2.55
CA PHE A 7 -13.32 0.13 1.68
C PHE A 7 -14.26 0.97 2.53
N ASN A 8 -14.20 2.29 2.37
CA ASN A 8 -15.03 3.22 3.13
C ASN A 8 -15.70 4.23 2.19
N ASP A 9 -16.69 4.95 2.72
CA ASP A 9 -17.41 6.00 1.97
C ASP A 9 -16.76 7.39 2.09
N SER A 10 -15.56 7.46 2.67
CA SER A 10 -14.81 8.71 2.83
C SER A 10 -14.00 9.06 1.56
N ARG A 11 -13.26 10.18 1.59
CA ARG A 11 -12.33 10.54 0.50
C ARG A 11 -11.29 9.44 0.21
N GLU A 12 -10.88 8.68 1.22
CA GLU A 12 -9.94 7.57 1.09
C GLU A 12 -10.68 6.23 0.93
N LYS A 13 -11.42 6.09 -0.17
CA LYS A 13 -12.33 4.94 -0.42
C LYS A 13 -11.68 3.55 -0.34
N LEU A 14 -10.37 3.47 -0.41
CA LEU A 14 -9.59 2.24 -0.38
C LEU A 14 -8.36 2.45 0.49
N ARG A 15 -8.25 1.68 1.58
CA ARG A 15 -7.17 1.83 2.56
C ARG A 15 -6.56 0.47 2.91
N PRO A 16 -5.29 0.19 2.56
CA PRO A 16 -4.61 -1.02 3.04
C PRO A 16 -4.37 -0.91 4.55
N VAL A 17 -4.60 -2.00 5.29
CA VAL A 17 -4.47 -2.03 6.76
C VAL A 17 -3.38 -2.98 7.26
N LYS A 18 -3.10 -4.05 6.51
CA LYS A 18 -1.96 -4.96 6.77
C LYS A 18 -1.70 -5.82 5.55
N PHE A 19 -0.52 -6.41 5.46
CA PHE A 19 -0.18 -7.36 4.40
C PHE A 19 0.76 -8.46 4.89
N ARG A 20 0.85 -9.54 4.14
CA ARG A 20 1.80 -10.65 4.41
C ARG A 20 3.03 -10.54 3.52
N TRP A 21 4.20 -10.40 4.12
CA TRP A 21 5.49 -10.36 3.43
C TRP A 21 6.55 -11.15 4.19
N ARG A 22 7.34 -11.98 3.49
CA ARG A 22 8.39 -12.84 4.07
C ARG A 22 7.95 -13.63 5.31
N ASN A 23 6.77 -14.26 5.23
CA ASN A 23 6.14 -15.00 6.33
C ASN A 23 5.82 -14.18 7.60
N ARG A 24 5.81 -12.85 7.52
CA ARG A 24 5.39 -11.94 8.59
C ARG A 24 4.11 -11.20 8.19
N VAL A 25 3.32 -10.80 9.18
CA VAL A 25 2.22 -9.86 9.00
C VAL A 25 2.75 -8.46 9.30
N CYS A 26 2.80 -7.61 8.28
CA CYS A 26 3.16 -6.20 8.39
C CYS A 26 1.88 -5.41 8.62
N ALA A 27 1.65 -4.99 9.87
CA ALA A 27 0.50 -4.14 10.22
C ALA A 27 0.81 -2.69 9.86
N ILE A 28 -0.03 -2.06 9.03
CA ILE A 28 0.15 -0.66 8.64
C ILE A 28 -0.36 0.21 9.79
N LYS A 29 0.56 0.93 10.43
CA LYS A 29 0.24 1.91 11.47
C LYS A 29 -0.15 3.25 10.86
N GLU A 30 0.55 3.63 9.79
CA GLU A 30 0.39 4.94 9.15
C GLU A 30 0.47 4.81 7.63
N ILE A 31 -0.36 5.58 6.93
CA ILE A 31 -0.18 5.86 5.50
C ILE A 31 0.33 7.30 5.46
N THR A 32 1.60 7.47 5.12
CA THR A 32 2.27 8.78 5.12
C THR A 32 1.95 9.57 3.85
N TYR A 33 1.67 8.87 2.74
CA TYR A 33 1.28 9.50 1.48
C TYR A 33 0.49 8.52 0.61
N ALA A 34 -0.45 9.04 -0.17
CA ALA A 34 -1.20 8.28 -1.16
C ALA A 34 -1.33 9.10 -2.44
N TRP A 35 -1.14 8.46 -3.58
CA TRP A 35 -1.25 9.11 -4.89
C TRP A 35 -1.75 8.13 -5.95
N GLU A 36 -2.12 8.67 -7.11
CA GLU A 36 -2.56 7.87 -8.24
C GLU A 36 -1.63 8.11 -9.44
N THR A 37 -1.32 7.04 -10.16
CA THR A 37 -0.68 7.11 -11.47
C THR A 37 -1.60 6.52 -12.53
N ARG A 38 -1.42 6.93 -13.78
CA ARG A 38 -2.17 6.38 -14.92
C ARG A 38 -1.20 5.83 -15.95
N HIS A 39 -1.37 4.55 -16.28
CA HIS A 39 -0.66 3.85 -17.33
C HIS A 39 -1.66 3.44 -18.41
N GLY A 40 -1.81 4.29 -19.43
CA GLY A 40 -2.89 4.15 -20.41
C GLY A 40 -4.26 4.27 -19.74
N SER A 41 -5.10 3.24 -19.90
CA SER A 41 -6.42 3.15 -19.25
C SER A 41 -6.36 2.63 -17.81
N THR A 42 -5.21 2.13 -17.36
CA THR A 42 -5.06 1.58 -16.01
C THR A 42 -4.75 2.69 -15.02
N THR A 43 -5.54 2.77 -13.95
CA THR A 43 -5.22 3.59 -12.78
C THR A 43 -4.52 2.70 -11.74
N CYS A 44 -3.40 3.18 -11.22
CA CYS A 44 -2.71 2.54 -10.10
C CYS A 44 -2.82 3.46 -8.88
N ARG A 45 -3.29 2.92 -7.76
CA ARG A 45 -3.28 3.62 -6.47
C ARG A 45 -2.05 3.23 -5.69
N HIS A 46 -1.23 4.20 -5.35
CA HIS A 46 -0.01 4.02 -4.59
C HIS A 46 -0.22 4.48 -3.15
N PHE A 47 0.42 3.78 -2.23
CA PHE A 47 0.41 4.05 -0.80
C PHE A 47 1.83 3.94 -0.27
N ALA A 48 2.36 5.04 0.26
CA ALA A 48 3.48 5.02 1.17
C ALA A 48 2.95 4.71 2.57
N ALA A 49 3.34 3.55 3.10
CA ALA A 49 2.81 3.00 4.35
C ALA A 49 3.93 2.59 5.30
N SER A 50 3.71 2.71 6.60
CA SER A 50 4.70 2.38 7.63
C SER A 50 4.12 1.43 8.68
N ASP A 51 4.92 0.46 9.13
CA ASP A 51 4.65 -0.35 10.33
C ASP A 51 5.31 0.23 11.60
N GLY A 52 5.96 1.39 11.46
CA GLY A 52 6.75 2.07 12.49
C GLY A 52 8.21 1.65 12.53
N ALA A 53 8.64 0.66 11.73
CA ALA A 53 10.04 0.27 11.60
C ALA A 53 10.54 0.37 10.15
N ASN A 54 9.65 0.16 9.18
CA ASN A 54 9.94 0.21 7.75
C ASN A 54 8.91 1.08 7.02
N LEU A 55 9.33 1.69 5.92
CA LEU A 55 8.48 2.29 4.90
C LEU A 55 8.26 1.29 3.76
N TYR A 56 7.04 1.24 3.26
CA TYR A 56 6.60 0.37 2.19
C TYR A 56 5.92 1.18 1.10
N GLU A 57 6.16 0.83 -0.16
CA GLU A 57 5.31 1.27 -1.26
C GLU A 57 4.40 0.12 -1.69
N LEU A 58 3.10 0.28 -1.45
CA LEU A 58 2.07 -0.64 -1.93
C LEU A 58 1.33 -0.03 -3.11
N VAL A 59 1.12 -0.82 -4.16
CA VAL A 59 0.43 -0.38 -5.38
C VAL A 59 -0.75 -1.29 -5.65
N PHE A 60 -1.94 -0.69 -5.81
CA PHE A 60 -3.15 -1.37 -6.21
C PHE A 60 -3.49 -1.03 -7.67
N ASN A 61 -3.45 -2.03 -8.53
CA ASN A 61 -3.86 -1.90 -9.92
C ASN A 61 -5.39 -2.02 -10.02
N THR A 62 -6.09 -0.95 -10.41
CA THR A 62 -7.56 -0.94 -10.44
C THR A 62 -8.16 -1.77 -11.57
N THR A 63 -7.37 -2.14 -12.57
CA THR A 63 -7.81 -2.97 -13.71
C THR A 63 -7.63 -4.45 -13.39
N ALA A 64 -6.43 -4.83 -12.96
CA ALA A 64 -6.10 -6.22 -12.62
C ALA A 64 -6.62 -6.65 -11.24
N LEU A 65 -7.02 -5.69 -10.40
CA LEU A 65 -7.44 -5.89 -9.02
C LEU A 65 -6.37 -6.59 -8.17
N THR A 66 -5.10 -6.29 -8.44
CA THR A 66 -3.93 -6.87 -7.76
C THR A 66 -3.23 -5.85 -6.88
N TRP A 67 -2.59 -6.36 -5.83
CA TRP A 67 -1.68 -5.62 -4.98
C TRP A 67 -0.23 -6.02 -5.24
N GLU A 68 0.64 -5.03 -5.28
CA GLU A 68 2.08 -5.18 -5.43
C GLU A 68 2.80 -4.45 -4.28
N LEU A 69 3.95 -5.00 -3.88
CA LEU A 69 4.88 -4.34 -2.95
C LEU A 69 6.09 -3.92 -3.78
N CYS A 70 6.17 -2.63 -4.10
CA CYS A 70 7.15 -2.09 -5.03
C CYS A 70 8.46 -1.71 -4.33
N ASN A 71 8.39 -1.26 -3.08
CA ASN A 71 9.56 -0.82 -2.32
C ASN A 71 9.44 -1.18 -0.83
N VAL A 72 10.58 -1.44 -0.20
CA VAL A 72 10.73 -1.67 1.24
C VAL A 72 12.02 -0.99 1.70
N GLN A 73 11.91 -0.07 2.67
CA GLN A 73 13.03 0.69 3.20
C GLN A 73 12.98 0.71 4.73
N PRO A 74 14.11 0.50 5.43
CA PRO A 74 14.18 0.74 6.87
C PRO A 74 13.94 2.23 7.19
N LEU A 75 13.15 2.53 8.23
CA LEU A 75 12.85 3.92 8.60
C LEU A 75 14.07 4.65 9.22
N ASN A 76 15.03 3.90 9.75
CA ASN A 76 16.25 4.42 10.39
C ASN A 76 17.34 4.84 9.38
N GLU A 77 17.07 4.80 8.09
CA GLU A 77 17.99 5.20 7.01
C GLU A 77 17.55 6.50 6.30
N LEU A 78 16.60 7.24 6.89
CA LEU A 78 16.13 8.57 6.49
C LEU A 78 16.59 9.64 7.49
#